data_AF-A0A5B0FMP9-F1
#
_entry.id   AF-A0A5B0FMP9-F1
#
_cell.length_a   1.000
_cell.length_b   1.000
_cell.length_c   1.000
_cell.angle_alpha   90.00
_cell.angle_beta   90.00
_cell.angle_gamma   90.00
#
_symmetry.space_group_name_H-M   'P 1'
#
loop_
_entity.id
_entity.type
_entity.pdbx_description
1 polymer ?
#
loop_
_entity_poly.entity_id
_entity_poly.type
_entity_poly.pdbx_seq_one_letter_code
_entity_poly.pdbx_strand_id
1 'polypeptide(L)' 'MSAFTQQVKGNWNELKGKFKQQYADLTDDDLLYEDGKEDELLGKLQKKLGKTREEVESEVASWSR' A
#
# COMPACT_ATOMS: atom_id res chain seq x y z
N MET A 1 13.72 6.07 -6.93
CA MET A 1 12.69 6.02 -5.87
C MET A 1 11.35 6.28 -6.52
N SER A 2 10.39 5.35 -6.42
CA SER A 2 9.05 5.54 -6.98
C SER A 2 8.21 6.47 -6.09
N ALA A 3 7.14 7.06 -6.63
CA ALA A 3 6.20 7.86 -5.84
C ALA A 3 5.59 7.01 -4.69
N PHE A 4 5.26 5.75 -4.98
CA PHE A 4 4.80 4.79 -3.98
C PHE A 4 5.80 4.64 -2.82
N THR A 5 7.08 4.44 -3.11
CA THR A 5 8.14 4.31 -2.09
C THR A 5 8.19 5.53 -1.16
N GLN A 6 8.03 6.73 -1.71
CA GLN A 6 8.05 7.97 -0.90
C GLN A 6 6.82 8.07 0.00
N GLN A 7 5.63 7.71 -0.53
CA GLN A 7 4.39 7.78 0.22
C GLN A 7 4.29 6.74 1.33
N VAL A 8 4.73 5.52 1.06
CA VAL A 8 4.78 4.46 2.08
C VAL A 8 5.77 4.86 3.19
N LYS A 9 6.99 5.28 2.86
CA LYS A 9 7.99 5.67 3.88
C LYS A 9 7.52 6.77 4.83
N GLY A 10 6.77 7.76 4.34
CA GLY A 10 6.30 8.87 5.16
C GLY A 10 4.96 8.64 5.85
N ASN A 11 4.01 8.02 5.13
CA ASN A 11 2.58 8.09 5.47
C ASN A 11 1.93 6.70 5.61
N TRP A 12 2.71 5.61 5.64
CA TRP A 12 2.13 4.25 5.61
C TRP A 12 1.10 3.99 6.71
N ASN A 13 1.31 4.47 7.93
CA ASN A 13 0.37 4.23 9.04
C ASN A 13 -1.04 4.78 8.75
N GLU A 14 -1.14 5.93 8.09
CA GLU A 14 -2.44 6.49 7.68
C GLU A 14 -3.00 5.74 6.47
N LEU A 15 -2.16 5.47 5.46
CA LEU A 15 -2.53 4.73 4.26
C LEU A 15 -3.06 3.34 4.60
N LYS A 16 -2.45 2.62 5.55
CA LYS A 16 -2.90 1.31 6.03
C LYS A 16 -4.32 1.40 6.58
N GLY A 17 -4.65 2.46 7.33
CA GLY A 17 -5.98 2.68 7.86
C GLY A 17 -7.02 2.82 6.74
N LYS A 18 -6.69 3.60 5.71
CA LYS A 18 -7.53 3.78 4.51
C LYS A 18 -7.69 2.46 3.74
N PHE A 19 -6.60 1.69 3.58
CA PHE A 19 -6.64 0.36 2.95
C PHE A 19 -7.58 -0.60 3.71
N LYS A 20 -7.51 -0.66 5.04
CA LYS A 20 -8.41 -1.53 5.84
C LYS A 20 -9.88 -1.10 5.75
N GLN A 21 -10.14 0.20 5.64
CA GLN A 21 -11.51 0.72 5.49
C GLN A 21 -12.08 0.42 4.11
N GLN A 22 -11.26 0.55 3.06
CA GLN A 22 -11.67 0.35 1.67
C GLN A 22 -11.77 -1.14 1.31
N TYR A 23 -10.88 -1.97 1.85
CA TYR A 23 -10.78 -3.39 1.52
C TYR A 23 -10.93 -4.23 2.79
N ALA A 24 -12.12 -4.81 2.97
CA ALA A 24 -12.45 -5.64 4.12
C ALA A 24 -11.58 -6.92 4.22
N ASP A 25 -11.02 -7.37 3.10
CA ASP A 25 -10.18 -8.57 3.02
C ASP A 25 -8.73 -8.33 3.46
N LEU A 26 -8.32 -7.07 3.67
CA LEU A 26 -6.97 -6.74 4.13
C LEU A 26 -6.86 -6.81 5.66
N THR A 27 -5.86 -7.55 6.11
CA THR A 27 -5.52 -7.66 7.53
C THR A 27 -4.35 -6.75 7.91
N ASP A 28 -4.08 -6.61 9.21
CA ASP A 28 -2.89 -5.89 9.68
C ASP A 28 -1.58 -6.55 9.21
N ASP A 29 -1.58 -7.88 9.05
CA ASP A 29 -0.41 -8.64 8.58
C ASP A 29 -0.14 -8.41 7.09
N ASP A 30 -1.20 -8.29 6.29
CA ASP A 30 -1.09 -7.98 4.85
C ASP A 30 -0.56 -6.57 4.61
N LEU A 31 -0.79 -5.68 5.58
CA LEU A 31 -0.37 -4.29 5.57
C LEU A 31 0.89 -4.04 6.42
N LEU A 32 1.57 -5.10 6.85
CA LEU A 32 2.81 -4.98 7.58
C LEU A 32 3.92 -4.48 6.63
N TYR A 33 4.44 -3.30 6.96
CA TYR A 33 5.52 -2.66 6.22
C TYR A 33 6.77 -2.56 7.09
N GLU A 34 7.91 -2.82 6.48
CA GLU A 34 9.23 -2.59 7.05
C GLU A 34 10.03 -1.72 6.08
N ASP A 35 10.80 -0.76 6.62
CA ASP A 35 11.61 0.15 5.81
C ASP A 35 12.54 -0.62 4.86
N GLY A 36 12.49 -0.27 3.58
CA GLY A 36 13.27 -0.95 2.53
C GLY A 36 12.59 -2.17 1.91
N LYS A 37 11.37 -2.54 2.35
CA LYS A 37 10.56 -3.63 1.77
C LYS A 37 9.36 -3.13 0.97
N GLU A 38 9.48 -1.99 0.30
CA GLU A 38 8.35 -1.39 -0.44
C GLU A 38 7.88 -2.29 -1.59
N ASP A 39 8.80 -2.92 -2.31
CA ASP A 39 8.44 -3.84 -3.39
C ASP A 39 7.75 -5.11 -2.88
N GLU A 40 8.11 -5.60 -1.69
CA GLU A 40 7.44 -6.74 -1.06
C GLU A 40 6.00 -6.38 -0.65
N LEU A 41 5.83 -5.22 -0.01
CA LEU A 41 4.52 -4.70 0.37
C LEU A 41 3.62 -4.54 -0.87
N LEU A 42 4.15 -3.93 -1.92
CA LEU A 42 3.41 -3.75 -3.16
C LEU A 42 3.01 -5.09 -3.78
N GLY A 43 3.93 -6.06 -3.83
CA GLY A 43 3.64 -7.40 -4.34
C GLY A 43 2.56 -8.13 -3.53
N LYS A 44 2.55 -7.96 -2.19
CA LYS A 44 1.48 -8.49 -1.33
C LYS A 44 0.14 -7.84 -1.64
N LEU A 45 0.10 -6.51 -1.76
CA LEU A 45 -1.11 -5.76 -2.08
C LEU A 45 -1.68 -6.14 -3.45
N GLN A 46 -0.84 -6.27 -4.48
CA GLN A 46 -1.26 -6.72 -5.81
C GLN A 46 -1.95 -8.09 -5.73
N LYS A 47 -1.37 -9.05 -5.01
CA LYS A 47 -1.92 -10.40 -4.85
C LYS A 47 -3.22 -10.41 -4.06
N LYS A 48 -3.29 -9.64 -2.97
CA LYS A 48 -4.46 -9.59 -2.08
C LYS A 48 -5.64 -8.87 -2.71
N LEU A 49 -5.37 -7.79 -3.43
CA LEU A 49 -6.39 -6.98 -4.08
C LEU A 49 -6.74 -7.47 -5.49
N GLY A 50 -5.94 -8.38 -6.07
CA GLY A 50 -6.08 -8.79 -7.46
C GLY A 50 -5.83 -7.65 -8.46
N LYS A 51 -5.03 -6.64 -8.05
CA LYS A 51 -4.79 -5.39 -8.79
C LYS A 51 -3.39 -5.36 -9.40
N THR A 52 -3.24 -4.60 -10.49
CA THR A 52 -1.91 -4.35 -11.08
C THR A 52 -1.09 -3.42 -10.20
N ARG A 53 0.20 -3.28 -10.54
CA ARG A 53 1.12 -2.41 -9.80
C ARG A 53 0.61 -0.97 -9.86
N GLU A 54 0.25 -0.53 -11.06
CA GLU A 54 -0.20 0.82 -11.36
C GLU A 54 -1.48 1.17 -10.60
N GLU A 55 -2.41 0.22 -10.47
CA GLU A 55 -3.64 0.44 -9.70
C GLU A 55 -3.33 0.66 -8.22
N VAL A 56 -2.50 -0.19 -7.61
CA VAL A 56 -2.12 -0.03 -6.19
C VAL A 56 -1.34 1.27 -5.96
N GLU A 57 -0.41 1.62 -6.86
CA GLU A 57 0.31 2.88 -6.80
C GLU A 57 -0.62 4.09 -6.95
N SER A 58 -1.65 3.98 -7.81
CA SER A 58 -2.66 5.01 -8.01
C SER A 58 -3.54 5.22 -6.77
N GLU A 59 -3.97 4.15 -6.11
CA GLU A 59 -4.75 4.20 -4.86
C GLU A 59 -3.98 4.96 -3.77
N VAL A 60 -2.71 4.61 -3.59
CA VAL A 60 -1.81 5.29 -2.63
C VAL A 60 -1.62 6.75 -3.00
N ALA A 61 -1.41 7.06 -4.28
CA ALA A 61 -1.27 8.43 -4.76
C ALA A 61 -2.56 9.25 -4.61
N SER A 62 -3.73 8.61 -4.71
CA SER A 62 -5.03 9.27 -4.57
C SER A 62 -5.27 9.79 -3.15
N TRP A 63 -4.74 9.09 -2.14
CA TRP A 63 -4.89 9.44 -0.72
C TRP A 63 -3.78 10.31 -0.16
N SER A 64 -2.69 10.46 -0.91
CA SER A 64 -1.56 11.32 -0.59
C SER A 64 -1.72 12.76 -1.14
N ARG A 65 -2.77 13.02 -1.93
CA ARG A 65 -3.04 14.36 -2.46
C ARG A 65 -3.62 15.31 -1.43
#